data_AF-A0A3R6REG5-F1
#
_entry.id   AF-A0A3R6REG5-F1
#
_cell.length_a   1.000
_cell.length_b   1.000
_cell.length_c   1.000
_cell.angle_alpha   90.00
_cell.angle_beta   90.00
_cell.angle_gamma   90.00
#
_symmetry.space_group_name_H-M   'P 1'
#
loop_
_entity.id
_entity.type
_entity.pdbx_description
1 polymer ?
#
loop_
_entity_poly.entity_id
_entity_poly.type
_entity_poly.pdbx_seq_one_letter_code
_entity_poly.pdbx_strand_id
1 'polypeptide(L)' 'MPNTSGLLPKVNKKTQKAIYLEASKYISDLTKLIFGGIILTNVLSFNIDKMIIFVFGLFAVIVLTSLSLLLFLKGKE' A
#
# COMPACT_ATOMS: atom_id res chain seq x y z
N MET A 1 38.69 -2.75 11.35
CA MET A 1 37.21 -2.87 11.30
C MET A 1 36.82 -3.29 9.89
N PRO A 2 36.11 -4.41 9.68
CA PRO A 2 35.56 -4.72 8.36
C PRO A 2 34.38 -3.80 8.09
N ASN A 3 34.44 -3.06 6.98
CA ASN A 3 33.37 -2.17 6.53
C ASN A 3 32.15 -2.99 6.09
N THR A 4 31.11 -3.01 6.92
CA THR A 4 29.79 -3.61 6.65
C THR A 4 28.92 -2.80 5.69
N SER A 5 29.48 -1.85 4.94
CA SER A 5 28.77 -1.05 3.93
C SER A 5 28.64 -1.75 2.57
N GLY A 6 29.20 -2.94 2.39
CA GLY A 6 29.16 -3.72 1.15
C GLY A 6 28.05 -4.79 1.08
N LEU A 7 27.16 -4.90 2.07
CA LEU A 7 26.26 -6.05 2.20
C LEU A 7 24.94 -5.95 1.40
N LEU A 8 24.69 -4.83 0.74
CA LEU A 8 23.54 -4.67 -0.15
C LEU A 8 24.02 -4.74 -1.60
N PRO A 9 23.63 -5.76 -2.38
CA PRO A 9 23.93 -5.78 -3.81
C PRO A 9 23.38 -4.49 -4.41
N LYS A 10 24.20 -3.80 -5.20
CA LYS A 10 23.83 -2.56 -5.89
C LYS A 10 22.66 -2.90 -6.83
N VAL A 11 21.42 -2.71 -6.35
CA VAL A 11 20.22 -3.12 -7.10
C VAL A 11 20.18 -2.31 -8.40
N ASN A 12 20.19 -3.00 -9.53
CA ASN A 12 20.16 -2.37 -10.84
C ASN A 12 18.91 -1.46 -10.95
N LYS A 13 19.03 -0.31 -11.62
CA LYS A 13 17.92 0.62 -11.85
C LYS A 13 16.68 -0.07 -12.43
N LYS A 14 16.87 -1.03 -13.35
CA LYS A 14 15.76 -1.84 -13.89
C LYS A 14 15.04 -2.65 -12.81
N THR A 15 15.80 -3.27 -11.90
CA THR A 15 15.26 -4.06 -10.80
C THR A 15 14.54 -3.16 -9.78
N GLN A 16 15.07 -1.98 -9.47
CA GLN A 16 14.39 -1.02 -8.59
C GLN A 16 13.04 -0.56 -9.16
N LYS A 17 13.00 -0.23 -10.47
CA LYS A 17 11.74 0.13 -11.16
C LYS A 17 10.71 -1.00 -11.10
N ALA A 18 11.13 -2.24 -11.34
CA ALA A 18 10.26 -3.40 -11.24
C ALA A 18 9.71 -3.59 -9.82
N ILE A 19 10.54 -3.39 -8.79
CA ILE A 19 10.11 -3.44 -7.38
C ILE A 19 9.05 -2.37 -7.09
N TYR A 20 9.25 -1.13 -7.57
CA TYR A 20 8.26 -0.07 -7.36
C TYR A 20 6.91 -0.37 -8.04
N LEU A 21 6.93 -0.91 -9.25
CA LEU A 21 5.70 -1.33 -9.95
C LEU A 21 4.99 -2.45 -9.21
N GLU A 22 5.73 -3.45 -8.73
CA GLU A 22 5.12 -4.58 -8.03
C GLU A 22 4.56 -4.18 -6.65
N ALA A 23 5.30 -3.35 -5.91
CA ALA A 23 4.82 -2.77 -4.67
C ALA A 23 3.58 -1.90 -4.88
N SER A 24 3.54 -1.11 -5.95
CA SER A 24 2.37 -0.29 -6.30
C SER A 24 1.13 -1.15 -6.51
N LYS A 25 1.23 -2.24 -7.28
CA LYS A 25 0.12 -3.19 -7.50
C LYS A 25 -0.35 -3.82 -6.20
N TYR A 26 0.58 -4.31 -5.38
CA TYR A 26 0.26 -4.93 -4.11
C TYR A 26 -0.48 -3.97 -3.17
N ILE A 27 -0.01 -2.72 -3.05
CA ILE A 27 -0.68 -1.69 -2.24
C ILE A 27 -2.06 -1.35 -2.81
N SER A 28 -2.20 -1.30 -4.14
CA SER A 28 -3.50 -1.07 -4.79
C SER A 28 -4.50 -2.19 -4.45
N ASP A 29 -4.08 -3.45 -4.48
CA ASP A 29 -4.94 -4.58 -4.16
C ASP A 29 -5.31 -4.60 -2.66
N LEU A 30 -4.36 -4.28 -1.78
CA LEU A 30 -4.62 -4.10 -0.35
C LEU A 30 -5.64 -2.97 -0.11
N THR A 31 -5.54 -1.87 -0.84
CA THR A 31 -6.48 -0.75 -0.75
C THR A 31 -7.91 -1.19 -1.11
N LYS A 32 -8.07 -1.97 -2.19
CA LYS A 32 -9.38 -2.52 -2.58
C LYS A 32 -9.93 -3.47 -1.51
N LEU A 33 -9.08 -4.27 -0.88
CA LEU A 33 -9.47 -5.16 0.20
C LEU A 33 -9.99 -4.38 1.42
N ILE A 34 -9.28 -3.32 1.83
CA ILE A 34 -9.71 -2.44 2.92
C ILE A 34 -11.04 -1.76 2.56
N PHE A 35 -11.17 -1.26 1.34
CA PHE A 35 -12.42 -0.65 0.86
C PHE A 35 -13.59 -1.62 0.90
N GLY A 36 -13.39 -2.87 0.44
CA GLY A 36 -14.38 -3.93 0.56
C GLY A 36 -14.75 -4.23 2.02
N GLY A 37 -13.77 -4.22 2.94
CA GLY A 37 -13.99 -4.36 4.38
C GLY A 37 -14.90 -3.27 4.96
N ILE A 38 -14.69 -2.00 4.58
CA ILE A 38 -15.54 -0.88 5.03
C ILE A 38 -17.00 -1.06 4.58
N ILE A 39 -17.21 -1.46 3.31
CA ILE A 39 -18.55 -1.73 2.79
C ILE A 39 -19.18 -2.90 3.55
N LEU A 40 -18.41 -3.98 3.74
CA LEU A 40 -18.89 -5.19 4.41
C LEU A 40 -19.29 -4.91 5.86
N THR A 41 -18.53 -4.11 6.61
CA THR A 41 -18.89 -3.66 7.95
C THR A 41 -20.24 -2.96 8.01
N ASN A 42 -20.61 -2.22 6.96
CA ASN A 42 -21.90 -1.55 6.90
C ASN A 42 -23.06 -2.54 6.68
N VAL A 43 -22.84 -3.58 5.88
CA VAL A 43 -23.81 -4.67 5.62
C VAL A 43 -23.99 -5.57 6.85
N LEU A 44 -22.94 -5.77 7.64
CA LEU A 44 -22.99 -6.63 8.81
C LEU A 44 -23.66 -5.95 10.01
N SER A 45 -24.41 -6.75 10.77
CA SER A 45 -25.10 -6.33 12.02
C SER A 45 -24.22 -6.53 13.24
N PHE A 46 -22.93 -6.20 13.14
CA PHE A 46 -22.03 -6.24 14.28
C PHE A 46 -22.28 -5.05 15.21
N ASN A 47 -22.14 -5.29 16.52
CA ASN A 47 -22.22 -4.25 17.55
C ASN A 47 -20.88 -3.52 17.67
N ILE A 48 -20.47 -2.85 16.60
CA ILE A 48 -19.24 -2.08 16.45
C ILE A 48 -19.56 -0.68 15.96
N ASP A 49 -18.73 0.30 16.33
CA ASP A 49 -18.90 1.68 15.89
C ASP A 49 -18.55 1.82 14.40
N LYS A 50 -19.61 1.83 13.57
CA LYS A 50 -19.50 1.95 12.12
C LYS A 50 -18.90 3.29 11.68
N MET A 51 -19.09 4.36 12.46
CA MET A 51 -18.56 5.68 12.13
C MET A 51 -17.04 5.70 12.25
N ILE A 52 -16.51 5.10 13.33
CA ILE A 52 -15.06 4.96 13.52
C ILE A 52 -14.45 4.16 12.37
N ILE A 53 -15.04 3.00 12.03
CA ILE A 53 -14.51 2.14 10.96
C ILE A 53 -14.55 2.86 9.61
N PHE A 54 -15.62 3.61 9.32
CA PHE A 54 -15.72 4.39 8.10
C PHE A 54 -14.64 5.47 8.02
N VAL A 55 -14.45 6.27 9.07
CA VAL A 55 -13.48 7.38 9.07
C VAL A 55 -12.04 6.86 8.94
N PHE A 56 -11.63 5.90 9.77
CA PHE A 56 -10.28 5.34 9.71
C PHE A 56 -10.04 4.55 8.43
N GLY A 57 -11.04 3.80 7.97
CA GLY A 57 -10.96 3.05 6.72
C GLY A 57 -10.82 3.99 5.51
N LEU A 58 -11.62 5.05 5.44
CA LEU A 58 -11.54 6.03 4.35
C LEU A 58 -10.18 6.75 4.34
N PHE A 59 -9.69 7.13 5.53
CA PHE A 59 -8.35 7.70 5.67
C PHE A 59 -7.26 6.75 5.17
N ALA A 60 -7.31 5.47 5.56
CA ALA A 60 -6.37 4.45 5.10
C ALA A 60 -6.41 4.28 3.57
N VAL A 61 -7.61 4.27 2.97
CA VAL A 61 -7.80 4.18 1.52
C VAL A 61 -7.13 5.35 0.79
N ILE A 62 -7.31 6.58 1.27
CA ILE A 62 -6.71 7.77 0.66
C ILE A 62 -5.18 7.71 0.72
N VAL A 63 -4.61 7.37 1.89
CA VAL A 63 -3.16 7.30 2.08
C VAL A 63 -2.54 6.20 1.22
N LEU A 64 -3.11 4.98 1.23
CA LEU A 64 -2.58 3.85 0.47
C LEU A 64 -2.73 4.05 -1.04
N THR A 65 -3.84 4.65 -1.50
CA THR A 65 -4.00 5.01 -2.93
C THR A 65 -2.93 5.99 -3.35
N SER A 66 -2.69 7.03 -2.55
CA SER A 66 -1.66 8.04 -2.84
C SER A 66 -0.26 7.44 -2.88
N LEU A 67 0.05 6.54 -1.94
CA LEU A 67 1.32 5.81 -1.91
C LEU A 67 1.47 4.87 -3.11
N SER A 68 0.43 4.12 -3.46
CA SER A 68 0.41 3.23 -4.63
C SER A 68 0.67 4.03 -5.92
N LEU A 69 0.04 5.20 -6.07
CA LEU A 69 0.24 6.09 -7.21
C LEU A 69 1.68 6.61 -7.27
N LEU A 70 2.24 7.05 -6.13
CA LEU A 70 3.61 7.54 -6.07
C LEU A 70 4.63 6.46 -6.48
N LEU A 71 4.45 5.23 -5.99
CA LEU A 71 5.31 4.10 -6.38
C LEU A 71 5.13 3.73 -7.85
N PHE A 72 3.90 3.78 -8.38
CA PHE A 72 3.63 3.53 -9.78
C PHE A 72 4.43 4.49 -10.68
N LEU A 73 4.37 5.79 -10.36
CA LEU A 73 5.08 6.83 -11.11
C LEU A 73 6.60 6.59 -11.06
N LYS A 74 7.17 6.33 -9.87
CA LYS A 74 8.60 6.01 -9.71
C LYS A 74 9.05 4.73 -10.43
N GLY A 75 8.15 3.77 -10.57
CA GLY A 75 8.43 2.52 -11.29
C GLY A 75 8.33 2.66 -12.81
N LYS A 76 7.60 3.68 -13.29
CA LYS A 76 7.36 3.93 -14.71
C LYS A 76 8.34 4.94 -15.33
N GLU A 77 8.79 5.94 -14.56
CA GLU A 77 9.96 6.79 -14.90
C GLU A 77 11.21 5.94 -15.16
#